data_AF-A0A367LVV4-F1
#
_entry.id   AF-A0A367LVV4-F1
#
_cell.length_a   1.000
_cell.length_b   1.000
_cell.length_c   1.000
_cell.angle_alpha   90.00
_cell.angle_beta   90.00
_cell.angle_gamma   90.00
#
_symmetry.space_group_name_H-M   'P 1'
#
loop_
_entity.id
_entity.type
_entity.pdbx_description
1 polymer ?
#
loop_
_entity_poly.entity_id
_entity_poly.type
_entity_poly.pdbx_seq_one_letter_code
_entity_poly.pdbx_strand_id
1 'polypeptide(L)'
;NIAAEGSIAVKIAADNKAAVIIEVNSQTDFLALQDDFKGFVAESLEKAFNEKLTDAAPLVEAREEARLALVAKTGENVNIRRLTRVEGDVVGAYLHGHRIGVVVNLKGGNPELAK
;
A
#
# COMPACT_ATOMS: atom_id res chain seq x y z
N ASN A 1 12.04 -17.03 -9.38
CA ASN A 1 12.16 -16.23 -8.14
C ASN A 1 10.79 -15.77 -7.68
N ILE A 2 10.31 -16.28 -6.54
CA ILE A 2 9.00 -15.97 -5.97
C ILE A 2 9.15 -14.80 -4.98
N ALA A 3 8.28 -13.80 -5.07
CA ALA A 3 8.19 -12.70 -4.11
C ALA A 3 6.93 -12.92 -3.23
N ALA A 4 7.13 -13.44 -2.02
CA ALA A 4 6.05 -13.81 -1.10
C ALA A 4 6.08 -13.06 0.25
N GLU A 5 7.16 -12.32 0.52
CA GLU A 5 7.27 -11.40 1.65
C GLU A 5 6.83 -9.99 1.20
N GLY A 6 6.98 -8.97 2.06
CA GLY A 6 6.76 -7.58 1.68
C GLY A 6 6.02 -6.76 2.72
N SER A 7 5.22 -5.79 2.27
CA SER A 7 4.48 -4.88 3.15
C SER A 7 3.07 -4.60 2.62
N ILE A 8 2.14 -4.51 3.56
CA ILE A 8 0.85 -3.85 3.41
C ILE A 8 1.00 -2.41 3.88
N ALA A 9 0.40 -1.46 3.15
CA ALA A 9 0.36 -0.06 3.52
C ALA A 9 -1.01 0.55 3.25
N VAL A 10 -1.45 1.47 4.11
CA VAL A 10 -2.77 2.11 4.03
C VAL A 10 -2.62 3.62 4.19
N LYS A 11 -3.35 4.39 3.38
CA LYS A 11 -3.53 5.83 3.56
C LYS A 11 -5.02 6.14 3.66
N ILE A 12 -5.40 6.88 4.70
CA ILE A 12 -6.76 7.38 4.92
C ILE A 12 -6.78 8.88 4.63
N ALA A 13 -7.86 9.36 4.01
CA ALA A 13 -8.11 10.78 3.79
C ALA A 13 -8.29 11.53 5.11
N ALA A 14 -7.90 12.81 5.16
CA ALA A 14 -8.04 13.62 6.37
C ALA A 14 -9.48 13.74 6.88
N ASP A 15 -10.47 13.63 5.99
CA ASP A 15 -11.89 13.64 6.31
C ASP A 15 -12.46 12.25 6.67
N ASN A 16 -11.63 11.21 6.68
CA ASN A 16 -12.00 9.81 6.91
C ASN A 16 -13.06 9.28 5.94
N LYS A 17 -13.16 9.82 4.71
CA LYS A 17 -14.16 9.34 3.73
C LYS A 17 -13.61 8.43 2.66
N ALA A 18 -12.29 8.31 2.58
CA ALA A 18 -11.63 7.43 1.63
C ALA A 18 -10.36 6.83 2.22
N ALA A 19 -10.02 5.62 1.79
CA ALA A 19 -8.72 5.01 2.03
C ALA A 19 -8.23 4.26 0.79
N VAL A 20 -6.91 4.17 0.66
CA VAL A 20 -6.24 3.27 -0.29
C VAL A 20 -5.38 2.32 0.52
N ILE A 21 -5.49 1.02 0.22
CA ILE A 21 -4.64 -0.04 0.75
C ILE A 21 -3.89 -0.69 -0.41
N ILE A 22 -2.59 -0.93 -0.23
CA ILE A 22 -1.74 -1.60 -1.22
C ILE A 22 -0.97 -2.76 -0.58
N GLU A 23 -0.71 -3.79 -1.40
CA GLU A 23 0.25 -4.86 -1.11
C GLU A 23 1.42 -4.77 -2.09
N VAL A 24 2.62 -4.68 -1.55
CA VAL A 24 3.87 -4.72 -2.31
C VAL A 24 4.70 -5.88 -1.81
N ASN A 25 5.08 -6.80 -2.70
CA ASN A 25 5.87 -7.96 -2.35
C ASN A 25 7.36 -7.78 -2.60
N SER A 26 8.16 -8.44 -1.77
CA SER A 26 9.60 -8.65 -1.90
C SER A 26 9.93 -10.14 -1.85
N GLN A 27 11.18 -10.51 -2.17
CA GLN A 27 11.61 -11.90 -2.04
C GLN A 27 11.91 -12.27 -0.58
N THR A 28 12.55 -11.37 0.15
CA THR A 28 12.89 -11.55 1.57
C THR A 28 12.16 -10.56 2.47
N ASP A 29 12.02 -10.94 3.74
CA ASP A 29 11.51 -10.06 4.80
C ASP A 29 12.53 -8.98 5.18
N PHE A 30 13.83 -9.27 5.05
CA PHE A 30 14.90 -8.29 5.26
C PHE A 30 14.73 -7.05 4.39
N LEU A 31 14.43 -7.21 3.09
CA LEU A 31 14.20 -6.07 2.20
C LEU A 31 12.98 -5.25 2.62
N ALA A 32 11.89 -5.89 3.05
CA ALA A 32 10.67 -5.19 3.48
C ALA A 32 10.91 -4.24 4.67
N LEU A 33 11.99 -4.47 5.43
CA LEU A 33 12.38 -3.64 6.57
C LEU A 33 13.34 -2.49 6.20
N GLN A 34 13.89 -2.46 4.99
CA GLN A 34 14.84 -1.44 4.55
C GLN A 34 14.15 -0.15 4.08
N ASP A 35 14.86 0.97 4.21
CA ASP A 35 14.32 2.30 3.92
C ASP A 35 14.02 2.51 2.44
N ASP A 36 14.82 1.93 1.53
CA ASP A 36 14.57 2.00 0.09
C ASP A 36 13.22 1.36 -0.30
N PHE A 37 12.92 0.19 0.27
CA PHE A 37 11.65 -0.48 0.03
C PHE A 37 10.49 0.29 0.65
N LYS A 38 10.63 0.73 1.92
CA LYS A 38 9.61 1.54 2.60
C LYS A 38 9.31 2.83 1.86
N GLY A 39 10.35 3.49 1.32
CA GLY A 39 10.22 4.67 0.47
C GLY A 39 9.43 4.38 -0.80
N PHE A 40 9.78 3.31 -1.53
CA PHE A 40 9.04 2.88 -2.71
C PHE A 40 7.56 2.60 -2.42
N VAL A 41 7.26 1.92 -1.31
CA VAL A 41 5.88 1.65 -0.87
C VAL A 41 5.13 2.94 -0.55
N ALA A 42 5.73 3.84 0.23
CA ALA A 42 5.13 5.10 0.64
C ALA A 42 4.81 6.00 -0.55
N GLU A 43 5.74 6.17 -1.49
CA GLU A 43 5.54 6.95 -2.71
C GLU A 43 4.47 6.33 -3.62
N SER A 44 4.46 5.01 -3.75
CA SER A 44 3.45 4.30 -4.55
C SER A 44 2.05 4.46 -3.94
N LEU A 45 1.94 4.38 -2.62
CA LEU A 45 0.70 4.62 -1.89
C LEU A 45 0.20 6.06 -2.06
N GLU A 46 1.11 7.04 -1.96
CA GLU A 46 0.79 8.45 -2.13
C GLU A 46 0.25 8.74 -3.53
N LYS A 47 0.96 8.25 -4.55
CA LYS A 47 0.54 8.38 -5.96
C LYS A 47 -0.83 7.78 -6.18
N ALA A 48 -1.05 6.55 -5.72
CA ALA A 48 -2.32 5.88 -5.93
C ALA A 48 -3.49 6.56 -5.22
N PHE A 49 -3.24 7.11 -4.03
CA PHE A 49 -4.22 7.89 -3.29
C PHE A 49 -4.59 9.18 -4.02
N ASN A 50 -3.59 9.93 -4.50
CA ASN A 50 -3.77 11.22 -5.19
C ASN A 50 -4.44 11.07 -6.56
N GLU A 51 -4.10 10.01 -7.29
CA GLU A 51 -4.72 9.68 -8.59
C GLU A 51 -6.05 8.94 -8.45
N LYS A 52 -6.49 8.66 -7.22
CA LYS A 52 -7.73 7.93 -6.91
C LYS A 52 -7.83 6.58 -7.62
N LEU A 53 -6.71 5.88 -7.75
CA LEU A 53 -6.67 4.57 -8.38
C LEU A 53 -7.51 3.56 -7.58
N THR A 54 -8.22 2.68 -8.29
CA THR A 54 -9.09 1.66 -7.71
C THR A 54 -8.53 0.25 -7.85
N ASP A 55 -7.56 0.05 -8.73
CA ASP A 55 -6.85 -1.19 -8.96
C ASP A 55 -5.34 -0.96 -9.18
N ALA A 56 -4.57 -2.05 -9.23
CA ALA A 56 -3.11 -1.97 -9.23
C ALA A 56 -2.49 -1.71 -10.62
N ALA A 57 -3.17 -2.00 -11.72
CA ALA A 57 -2.52 -2.02 -13.03
C ALA A 57 -1.96 -0.64 -13.45
N PRO A 58 -2.71 0.48 -13.32
CA PRO A 58 -2.18 1.81 -13.60
C PRO A 58 -1.01 2.19 -12.68
N LEU A 59 -1.05 1.74 -11.41
CA LEU A 59 0.02 2.03 -10.46
C LEU A 59 1.30 1.27 -10.81
N VAL A 60 1.17 0.00 -11.22
CA VAL A 60 2.29 -0.83 -11.66
C VAL A 60 2.99 -0.17 -12.85
N GLU A 61 2.23 0.20 -13.88
CA GLU A 61 2.77 0.87 -15.06
C GLU A 61 3.50 2.17 -14.68
N ALA A 62 2.85 3.01 -13.87
CA ALA A 62 3.38 4.31 -13.51
C ALA A 62 4.54 4.27 -12.49
N ARG A 63 4.84 3.11 -11.89
CA ARG A 63 5.95 2.91 -10.95
C ARG A 63 7.02 1.96 -11.48
N GLU A 64 6.92 1.49 -12.73
CA GLU A 64 7.82 0.47 -13.26
C GLU A 64 9.29 0.93 -13.28
N GLU A 65 9.56 2.17 -13.68
CA GLU A 65 10.93 2.72 -13.67
C GLU A 65 11.53 2.72 -12.26
N ALA A 66 10.78 3.21 -11.27
CA ALA A 66 11.19 3.22 -9.87
C ALA A 66 11.37 1.80 -9.30
N ARG A 67 10.51 0.86 -9.72
CA ARG A 67 10.61 -0.55 -9.34
C ARG A 67 11.89 -1.18 -9.92
N LEU A 68 12.18 -0.96 -11.20
CA LEU A 68 13.41 -1.44 -11.84
C LEU A 68 14.67 -0.87 -11.17
N ALA A 69 14.66 0.40 -10.80
CA ALA A 69 15.75 1.02 -10.05
C ALA A 69 15.96 0.36 -8.67
N LEU A 70 14.87 0.08 -7.95
CA LEU A 70 14.93 -0.63 -6.67
C LEU A 70 15.47 -2.06 -6.85
N VAL A 71 14.96 -2.81 -7.82
CA VAL A 71 15.44 -4.17 -8.13
C VAL A 71 16.92 -4.17 -8.50
N ALA A 72 17.37 -3.20 -9.31
CA ALA A 72 18.79 -3.08 -9.67
C ALA A 72 19.68 -2.78 -8.45
N LYS A 73 19.18 -1.98 -7.51
CA LYS A 73 19.90 -1.62 -6.28
C LYS A 73 19.97 -2.77 -5.27
N THR A 74 18.88 -3.50 -5.10
CA THR A 74 18.75 -4.52 -4.04
C THR A 74 19.10 -5.92 -4.52
N GLY A 75 19.02 -6.17 -5.83
CA GLY A 75 19.15 -7.51 -6.41
C GLY A 75 17.95 -8.42 -6.16
N GLU A 76 16.88 -7.91 -5.55
CA GLU A 76 15.67 -8.67 -5.25
C GLU A 76 14.50 -8.23 -6.11
N ASN A 77 13.67 -9.19 -6.51
CA ASN A 77 12.41 -8.93 -7.21
C ASN A 77 11.39 -8.27 -6.27
N VAL A 78 10.86 -7.12 -6.71
CA VAL A 78 9.81 -6.36 -6.03
C VAL A 78 8.64 -6.19 -6.98
N ASN A 79 7.41 -6.35 -6.49
CA ASN A 79 6.19 -6.19 -7.29
C ASN A 79 5.07 -5.53 -6.47
N ILE A 80 4.36 -4.58 -7.08
CA ILE A 80 3.06 -4.11 -6.54
C ILE A 80 2.01 -5.16 -6.96
N ARG A 81 1.43 -5.87 -5.99
CA ARG A 81 0.57 -7.02 -6.28
C ARG A 81 -0.90 -6.66 -6.39
N ARG A 82 -1.40 -5.87 -5.45
CA ARG A 82 -2.80 -5.46 -5.42
C ARG A 82 -2.98 -4.12 -4.74
N LEU A 83 -4.06 -3.47 -5.12
CA LEU A 83 -4.52 -2.21 -4.59
C LEU A 83 -6.03 -2.26 -4.46
N THR A 84 -6.57 -1.62 -3.43
CA THR A 84 -8.00 -1.36 -3.33
C THR A 84 -8.21 0.04 -2.75
N ARG A 85 -9.19 0.74 -3.32
CA ARG A 85 -9.72 1.99 -2.76
C ARG A 85 -11.07 1.71 -2.12
N VAL A 86 -11.27 2.26 -0.93
CA VAL A 86 -12.51 2.17 -0.16
C VAL A 86 -12.99 3.58 0.10
N GLU A 87 -14.27 3.84 -0.17
CA GLU A 87 -14.91 5.13 0.11
C GLU A 87 -16.19 4.91 0.91
N GLY A 88 -16.53 5.87 1.77
CA GLY A 88 -17.67 5.77 2.66
C GLY A 88 -17.86 6.95 3.60
N ASP A 89 -18.77 6.80 4.56
CA ASP A 89 -19.11 7.85 5.52
C ASP A 89 -18.02 8.00 6.58
N VAL A 90 -17.58 6.87 7.16
CA VAL A 90 -16.49 6.79 8.13
C VAL A 90 -15.60 5.61 7.78
N VAL A 91 -14.39 5.90 7.34
CA VAL A 91 -13.35 4.93 6.96
C VAL A 91 -12.26 4.92 8.02
N GLY A 92 -11.92 3.73 8.49
CA GLY A 92 -10.79 3.49 9.38
C GLY A 92 -9.92 2.35 8.88
N ALA A 93 -8.75 2.19 9.50
CA ALA A 93 -7.84 1.11 9.17
C ALA A 93 -6.99 0.68 10.36
N TYR A 94 -6.67 -0.61 10.36
CA TYR A 94 -5.77 -1.25 11.32
C TYR A 94 -4.59 -1.88 10.57
N LEU A 95 -3.38 -1.71 11.12
CA LEU A 95 -2.17 -2.38 10.66
C LEU A 95 -1.57 -3.20 11.81
N HIS A 96 -1.40 -4.50 11.59
CA HIS A 96 -0.65 -5.37 12.48
C HIS A 96 0.80 -5.47 11.97
N GLY A 97 1.61 -4.48 12.35
CA GLY A 97 2.93 -4.28 11.75
C GLY A 97 2.82 -3.98 10.25
N HIS A 98 3.71 -4.54 9.44
CA HIS A 98 3.69 -4.40 7.98
C HIS A 98 2.99 -5.57 7.27
N ARG A 99 2.61 -6.63 7.98
CA ARG A 99 2.18 -7.89 7.36
C ARG A 99 0.69 -7.96 7.07
N ILE A 100 -0.13 -7.37 7.94
CA ILE A 100 -1.59 -7.45 7.84
C ILE A 100 -2.15 -6.04 7.94
N GLY A 101 -3.03 -5.69 7.00
CA GLY A 101 -3.79 -4.45 7.03
C GLY A 101 -5.26 -4.71 6.75
N VAL A 102 -6.12 -3.96 7.42
CA VAL A 102 -7.57 -4.01 7.28
C VAL A 102 -8.08 -2.59 7.09
N VAL A 103 -9.02 -2.41 6.17
CA VAL A 103 -9.77 -1.16 5.99
C VAL A 103 -11.24 -1.46 6.29
N VAL A 104 -11.86 -0.61 7.11
CA VAL A 104 -13.26 -0.73 7.52
C VAL A 104 -14.01 0.51 7.03
N ASN A 105 -15.17 0.28 6.43
CA ASN A 105 -16.13 1.34 6.12
C ASN A 105 -17.37 1.15 7.01
N LEU A 106 -17.69 2.16 7.81
CA LEU A 106 -18.87 2.21 8.65
C LEU A 106 -19.89 3.19 8.09
N LYS A 107 -21.17 2.81 8.21
CA LYS A 107 -22.30 3.73 8.05
C LYS A 107 -22.67 4.28 9.42
N GLY A 108 -22.41 5.57 9.64
CA GLY A 108 -22.51 6.21 10.97
C GLY A 108 -21.31 5.88 11.88
N GLY A 109 -21.42 6.21 13.17
CA GLY A 109 -20.32 6.02 14.13
C GLY A 109 -19.28 7.16 14.08
N ASN A 110 -18.05 6.86 14.49
CA ASN A 110 -16.94 7.82 14.51
C ASN A 110 -15.61 7.14 14.11
N PRO A 111 -14.56 7.91 13.78
CA PRO A 111 -13.28 7.35 13.33
C PRO A 111 -12.59 6.42 14.34
N GLU A 112 -12.80 6.63 15.64
CA GLU A 112 -12.22 5.77 16.68
C GLU A 112 -12.85 4.37 16.68
N LEU A 113 -14.15 4.28 16.43
CA LEU A 113 -14.86 3.00 16.28
C LEU A 113 -14.48 2.25 14.99
N ALA A 114 -14.04 2.96 13.95
CA ALA A 114 -13.63 2.36 12.67
C ALA A 114 -12.17 1.85 12.66
N LYS A 115 -11.41 2.10 13.73
CA LYS A 115 -9.97 1.84 13.82
C LYS A 115 -9.63 0.41 14.22
#